data_AF-A0AB38PXS3-F1
#
_entry.id   AF-A0AB38PXS3-F1
#
_cell.length_a   1.000
_cell.length_b   1.000
_cell.length_c   1.000
_cell.angle_alpha   90.00
_cell.angle_beta   90.00
_cell.angle_gamma   90.00
#
_symmetry.space_group_name_H-M   'P 1'
#
loop_
_entity.id
_entity.type
_entity.pdbx_description
1 polymer ?
#
loop_
_entity_poly.entity_id
_entity_poly.type
_entity_poly.pdbx_seq_one_letter_code
_entity_poly.pdbx_strand_id
1 'polypeptide(L)'
;MGNDENDIKYAVVSYQDTNTLDKLWKAHITRAGMNDGKEFFIRNRDNHRPEEAFKAGNDYFYFDENFDILMKAHEYRANSKYILKKYLGAVITWYKGGDFVGTYTIGGLYRTAVSKASYTALNDDGINEFMALKDKDQLELIVLNTGHHKWKREFGVNLYFAEARHSGNPNISPWIKDETRFLGQRPESFMEKIGYWFLSDIGNFLFVKGDREVTRK
;
A
#
# COMPACT_ATOMS: atom_id res chain seq x y z
N MET A 1 21.28 37.37 4.00
CA MET A 1 21.95 36.24 3.34
C MET A 1 21.17 34.99 3.72
N GLY A 2 20.59 34.31 2.72
CA GLY A 2 20.08 32.93 2.74
C GLY A 2 19.03 32.54 3.79
N ASN A 3 17.75 32.53 3.43
CA ASN A 3 16.72 31.80 4.16
C ASN A 3 16.82 30.30 3.82
N ASP A 4 17.24 29.49 4.79
CA ASP A 4 17.15 28.01 4.73
C ASP A 4 15.70 27.56 5.03
N GLU A 5 14.78 27.84 4.11
CA GLU A 5 13.43 27.28 4.15
C GLU A 5 13.42 25.90 3.48
N ASN A 6 13.21 24.85 4.28
CA ASN A 6 12.43 23.65 3.93
C ASN A 6 12.68 23.02 2.54
N ASP A 7 13.92 22.60 2.28
CA ASP A 7 14.26 21.85 1.07
C ASP A 7 13.72 20.41 1.17
N ILE A 8 12.43 20.22 0.91
CA ILE A 8 11.87 18.90 0.60
C ILE A 8 12.58 18.45 -0.68
N LYS A 9 13.62 17.62 -0.53
CA LYS A 9 14.36 17.04 -1.66
C LYS A 9 13.43 16.10 -2.42
N TYR A 10 12.80 16.58 -3.47
CA TYR A 10 12.13 15.73 -4.44
C TYR A 10 13.18 14.92 -5.20
N ALA A 11 13.03 13.60 -5.23
CA ALA A 11 13.82 12.77 -6.11
C ALA A 11 13.36 13.00 -7.56
N VAL A 12 14.26 13.46 -8.43
CA VAL A 12 14.02 13.46 -9.88
C VAL A 12 14.26 12.04 -10.38
N VAL A 13 13.19 11.31 -10.69
CA VAL A 13 13.26 9.92 -11.14
C VAL A 13 12.39 9.73 -12.39
N SER A 14 12.91 8.98 -13.37
CA SER A 14 12.16 8.60 -14.57
C SER A 14 11.26 7.40 -14.27
N TYR A 15 10.06 7.38 -14.83
CA TYR A 15 9.17 6.21 -14.78
C TYR A 15 9.80 4.95 -15.42
N GLN A 16 10.80 5.12 -16.28
CA GLN A 16 11.54 4.03 -16.94
C GLN A 16 12.68 3.49 -16.09
N ASP A 17 13.14 4.23 -15.07
CA ASP A 17 14.21 3.78 -14.18
C ASP A 17 13.62 2.93 -13.05
N THR A 18 13.19 1.72 -13.41
CA THR A 18 12.56 0.76 -12.50
C THR A 18 13.49 0.37 -11.34
N ASN A 19 14.81 0.44 -11.53
CA ASN A 19 15.79 0.13 -10.49
C ASN A 19 15.82 1.21 -9.40
N THR A 20 15.79 2.49 -9.78
CA THR A 20 15.71 3.59 -8.81
C THR A 20 14.36 3.61 -8.12
N LEU A 21 13.27 3.40 -8.86
CA LEU A 21 11.93 3.31 -8.26
C LEU A 21 11.84 2.17 -7.23
N ASP A 22 12.38 1.00 -7.55
CA ASP A 22 12.42 -0.15 -6.63
C ASP A 22 13.15 0.19 -5.33
N LYS A 23 14.32 0.83 -5.43
CA LYS A 23 15.08 1.28 -4.25
C LYS A 23 14.30 2.28 -3.40
N LEU A 24 13.61 3.23 -4.04
CA LEU A 24 12.82 4.24 -3.33
C LEU A 24 11.60 3.63 -2.63
N TRP A 25 10.88 2.72 -3.29
CA TRP A 25 9.76 2.00 -2.67
C TRP A 25 10.21 1.19 -1.45
N LYS A 26 11.29 0.43 -1.60
CA LYS A 26 11.87 -0.34 -0.49
C LYS A 26 12.29 0.56 0.67
N ALA A 27 12.91 1.70 0.38
CA ALA A 27 13.27 2.69 1.39
C ALA A 27 12.05 3.32 2.09
N HIS A 28 10.92 3.48 1.39
CA HIS A 28 9.67 3.93 1.99
C HIS A 28 9.11 2.90 2.98
N ILE A 29 9.06 1.61 2.59
CA ILE A 29 8.59 0.53 3.46
C ILE A 29 9.48 0.38 4.70
N THR A 30 10.79 0.38 4.52
CA THR A 30 11.76 0.22 5.64
C THR A 30 11.99 1.50 6.42
N ARG A 31 11.32 2.60 6.04
CA ARG A 31 11.45 3.91 6.67
C ARG A 31 12.92 4.35 6.81
N ALA A 32 13.75 4.04 5.82
CA ALA A 32 15.20 4.18 5.90
C ALA A 32 15.67 5.61 6.26
N GLY A 33 14.89 6.65 5.92
CA GLY A 33 15.19 8.04 6.27
C GLY A 33 14.88 8.45 7.72
N MET A 34 14.12 7.65 8.47
CA MET A 34 13.71 7.96 9.85
C MET A 34 14.74 7.52 10.89
N ASN A 35 15.63 6.58 10.55
CA ASN A 35 16.64 6.02 11.45
C ASN A 35 16.09 5.57 12.84
N ASP A 36 14.83 5.12 12.88
CA ASP A 36 14.15 4.73 14.12
C ASP A 36 14.16 3.20 14.36
N GLY A 37 14.75 2.44 13.43
CA GLY A 37 14.77 0.96 13.47
C GLY A 37 13.38 0.34 13.30
N LYS A 38 12.39 1.10 12.83
CA LYS A 38 11.02 0.64 12.62
C LYS A 38 10.74 0.40 11.14
N GLU A 39 9.87 -0.56 10.87
CA GLU A 39 9.35 -0.83 9.53
C GLU A 39 7.89 -0.41 9.44
N PHE A 40 7.44 -0.09 8.22
CA PHE A 40 6.02 0.13 7.95
C PHE A 40 5.27 -1.21 8.05
N PHE A 41 4.11 -1.18 8.70
CA PHE A 41 3.17 -2.29 8.75
C PHE A 41 1.77 -1.76 8.44
N ILE A 42 0.90 -2.67 8.00
CA ILE A 42 -0.49 -2.37 7.65
C ILE A 42 -1.34 -2.98 8.77
N ARG A 43 -2.19 -2.19 9.41
CA ARG A 43 -3.01 -2.68 10.52
C ARG A 43 -4.12 -3.59 9.99
N ASN A 44 -4.45 -4.64 10.72
CA ASN A 44 -5.63 -5.45 10.43
C ASN A 44 -6.75 -5.06 11.41
N ARG A 45 -7.93 -4.66 10.89
CA ARG A 45 -9.14 -4.35 11.68
C ARG A 45 -8.93 -3.40 12.88
N ASP A 46 -10.02 -3.14 13.62
CA ASP A 46 -10.05 -2.52 14.95
C ASP A 46 -9.10 -1.34 15.13
N ASN A 47 -9.36 -0.37 14.26
CA ASN A 47 -8.48 0.74 14.05
C ASN A 47 -8.40 1.71 15.26
N HIS A 48 -8.80 1.35 16.48
CA HIS A 48 -8.73 2.21 17.68
C HIS A 48 -7.72 1.73 18.74
N ARG A 49 -7.13 0.53 18.61
CA ARG A 49 -6.15 -0.09 19.54
C ARG A 49 -4.68 0.39 19.38
N PRO A 50 -3.98 0.82 20.44
CA PRO A 50 -2.60 1.32 20.32
C PRO A 50 -1.64 0.27 19.69
N GLU A 51 -0.48 0.71 19.20
CA GLU A 51 0.48 -0.12 18.45
C GLU A 51 0.82 -1.43 19.16
N GLU A 52 1.01 -1.34 20.46
CA GLU A 52 1.36 -2.42 21.35
C GLU A 52 0.25 -3.49 21.38
N ALA A 53 -1.03 -3.09 21.32
CA ALA A 53 -2.17 -3.97 21.47
C ALA A 53 -2.42 -4.86 20.25
N PHE A 54 -2.35 -4.33 19.02
CA PHE A 54 -2.50 -5.18 17.84
C PHE A 54 -1.24 -5.99 17.54
N LYS A 55 -0.03 -5.47 17.84
CA LYS A 55 1.20 -6.25 17.72
C LYS A 55 1.22 -7.46 18.66
N ALA A 56 0.75 -7.29 19.90
CA ALA A 56 0.60 -8.41 20.84
C ALA A 56 -0.39 -9.48 20.34
N GLY A 57 -1.42 -9.07 19.62
CA GLY A 57 -2.39 -9.98 18.98
C GLY A 57 -1.91 -10.60 17.66
N ASN A 58 -0.72 -10.24 17.17
CA ASN A 58 -0.25 -10.56 15.81
C ASN A 58 -1.23 -10.11 14.71
N ASP A 59 -2.03 -9.07 14.96
CA ASP A 59 -3.15 -8.68 14.11
C ASP A 59 -2.77 -7.56 13.14
N TYR A 60 -1.85 -7.88 12.21
CA TYR A 60 -1.34 -6.93 11.22
C TYR A 60 -0.77 -7.64 10.00
N PHE A 61 -0.68 -6.90 8.89
CA PHE A 61 0.08 -7.27 7.71
C PHE A 61 1.43 -6.57 7.71
N TYR A 62 2.44 -7.23 7.14
CA TYR A 62 3.79 -6.70 7.08
C TYR A 62 4.48 -7.12 5.79
N PHE A 63 5.58 -6.44 5.49
CA PHE A 63 6.43 -6.72 4.34
C PHE A 63 7.58 -7.62 4.78
N ASP A 64 7.80 -8.76 4.13
CA ASP A 64 8.97 -9.59 4.41
C ASP A 64 10.23 -9.13 3.67
N GLU A 65 11.30 -9.91 3.76
CA GLU A 65 12.58 -9.66 3.09
C GLU A 65 12.49 -9.56 1.55
N ASN A 66 11.47 -10.19 0.95
CA ASN A 66 11.18 -10.09 -0.49
C ASN A 66 10.24 -8.92 -0.81
N PHE A 67 9.84 -8.16 0.22
CA PHE A 67 8.81 -7.13 0.18
C PHE A 67 7.42 -7.66 -0.16
N ASP A 68 7.22 -8.98 -0.07
CA ASP A 68 5.92 -9.61 -0.15
C ASP A 68 5.09 -9.22 1.09
N ILE A 69 3.76 -9.21 0.95
CA ILE A 69 2.85 -8.87 2.05
C ILE A 69 2.26 -10.14 2.65
N LEU A 70 2.46 -10.31 3.95
CA LEU A 70 2.01 -11.45 4.74
C LEU A 70 1.11 -10.99 5.89
N MET A 71 0.32 -11.91 6.45
CA MET A 71 -0.45 -11.65 7.68
C MET A 71 0.11 -12.40 8.87
N LYS A 72 0.49 -11.66 9.93
CA LYS A 72 1.17 -12.23 11.09
C LYS A 72 0.33 -13.25 11.87
N ALA A 73 -0.95 -12.97 12.07
CA ALA A 73 -1.86 -13.87 12.81
C ALA A 73 -1.96 -15.25 12.16
N HIS A 74 -1.88 -15.34 10.83
CA HIS A 74 -1.95 -16.60 10.11
C HIS A 74 -0.61 -17.33 10.04
N GLU A 75 0.52 -16.63 10.12
CA GLU A 75 1.80 -17.32 10.33
C GLU A 75 1.83 -18.07 11.65
N TYR A 76 1.34 -17.42 12.71
CA TYR A 76 1.27 -18.01 14.03
C TYR A 76 0.32 -19.22 14.07
N ARG A 77 -0.86 -19.11 13.45
CA ARG A 77 -1.88 -20.18 13.46
C ARG A 77 -1.54 -21.34 12.53
N ALA A 78 -1.01 -21.06 11.33
CA ALA A 78 -0.73 -22.07 10.30
C ALA A 78 0.72 -22.59 10.33
N ASN A 79 1.53 -22.09 11.28
CA ASN A 79 2.96 -22.40 11.43
C ASN A 79 3.75 -22.33 10.09
N SER A 80 3.36 -21.38 9.23
CA SER A 80 3.93 -21.19 7.90
C SER A 80 3.67 -19.77 7.39
N LYS A 81 4.59 -19.22 6.60
CA LYS A 81 4.43 -17.89 5.97
C LYS A 81 3.14 -17.86 5.13
N TYR A 82 2.16 -17.04 5.51
CA TYR A 82 0.93 -16.86 4.74
C TYR A 82 1.04 -15.62 3.86
N ILE A 83 1.56 -15.82 2.64
CA ILE A 83 1.79 -14.76 1.66
C ILE A 83 0.47 -14.38 1.00
N LEU A 84 0.04 -13.14 1.18
CA LEU A 84 -1.17 -12.59 0.55
C LEU A 84 -0.88 -12.02 -0.82
N LYS A 85 0.21 -11.26 -0.95
CA LYS A 85 0.56 -10.54 -2.16
C LYS A 85 2.07 -10.57 -2.39
N LYS A 86 2.49 -10.87 -3.62
CA LYS A 86 3.89 -10.89 -4.03
C LYS A 86 4.29 -9.58 -4.66
N TYR A 87 5.43 -9.04 -4.28
CA TYR A 87 5.97 -7.82 -4.86
C TYR A 87 6.55 -8.07 -6.25
N LEU A 88 6.28 -7.17 -7.19
CA LEU A 88 6.77 -7.27 -8.57
C LEU A 88 7.70 -6.13 -8.99
N GLY A 89 7.61 -4.98 -8.33
CA GLY A 89 8.38 -3.79 -8.68
C GLY A 89 7.65 -2.51 -8.31
N ALA A 90 8.30 -1.37 -8.50
CA ALA A 90 7.76 -0.07 -8.16
C ALA A 90 7.40 0.75 -9.40
N VAL A 91 6.42 1.63 -9.26
CA VAL A 91 5.97 2.56 -10.31
C VAL A 91 5.81 3.97 -9.74
N ILE A 92 5.96 4.97 -10.61
CA ILE A 92 5.45 6.32 -10.34
C ILE A 92 3.94 6.27 -10.49
N THR A 93 3.21 6.92 -9.59
CA THR A 93 1.75 7.04 -9.60
C THR A 93 1.34 8.37 -8.98
N TRP A 94 0.05 8.62 -8.81
CA TRP A 94 -0.45 9.77 -8.04
C TRP A 94 -1.61 9.37 -7.14
N TYR A 95 -1.81 10.15 -6.07
CA TYR A 95 -2.97 9.94 -5.21
C TYR A 95 -4.26 10.28 -5.97
N LYS A 96 -5.18 9.32 -6.10
CA LYS A 96 -6.50 9.57 -6.71
C LYS A 96 -7.51 10.19 -5.75
N GLY A 97 -7.21 10.17 -4.46
CA GLY A 97 -8.13 10.67 -3.46
C GLY A 97 -7.39 11.21 -2.24
N GLY A 98 -8.07 12.13 -1.58
CA GLY A 98 -7.65 12.71 -0.32
C GLY A 98 -6.84 13.99 -0.41
N ASP A 99 -6.29 14.42 0.73
CA ASP A 99 -5.49 15.63 0.93
C ASP A 99 -4.30 15.79 -0.03
N PHE A 100 -3.81 14.71 -0.65
CA PHE A 100 -2.72 14.75 -1.64
C PHE A 100 -3.16 14.48 -3.08
N VAL A 101 -4.47 14.53 -3.37
CA VAL A 101 -5.00 14.21 -4.70
C VAL A 101 -4.22 14.92 -5.82
N GLY A 102 -3.87 14.16 -6.87
CA GLY A 102 -3.07 14.63 -8.01
C GLY A 102 -1.58 14.76 -7.76
N THR A 103 -1.10 14.55 -6.52
CA THR A 103 0.33 14.59 -6.20
C THR A 103 1.00 13.27 -6.59
N TYR A 104 2.12 13.36 -7.30
CA TYR A 104 2.93 12.22 -7.67
C TYR A 104 3.58 11.56 -6.45
N THR A 105 3.69 10.23 -6.50
CA THR A 105 4.27 9.39 -5.46
C THR A 105 4.77 8.08 -6.07
N ILE A 106 5.38 7.22 -5.24
CA ILE A 106 5.84 5.89 -5.61
C ILE A 106 4.91 4.86 -4.98
N GLY A 107 4.50 3.88 -5.78
CA GLY A 107 3.72 2.73 -5.34
C GLY A 107 4.40 1.41 -5.69
N GLY A 108 4.16 0.38 -4.90
CA GLY A 108 4.53 -0.98 -5.23
C GLY A 108 3.45 -1.66 -6.05
N LEU A 109 3.83 -2.37 -7.11
CA LEU A 109 2.98 -3.29 -7.85
C LEU A 109 3.04 -4.67 -7.20
N TYR A 110 1.86 -5.21 -6.90
CA TYR A 110 1.69 -6.46 -6.19
C TYR A 110 0.80 -7.42 -6.97
N ARG A 111 1.11 -8.71 -6.88
CA ARG A 111 0.31 -9.81 -7.40
C ARG A 111 -0.30 -10.64 -6.28
N THR A 112 -1.61 -10.81 -6.28
CA THR A 112 -2.31 -11.66 -5.32
C THR A 112 -1.80 -13.11 -5.39
N ALA A 113 -1.33 -13.63 -4.26
CA ALA A 113 -0.68 -14.95 -4.17
C ALA A 113 -1.65 -16.08 -3.81
N VAL A 114 -2.76 -15.74 -3.14
CA VAL A 114 -3.78 -16.67 -2.62
C VAL A 114 -5.07 -16.57 -3.42
N SER A 115 -5.84 -17.65 -3.47
CA SER A 115 -7.17 -17.60 -4.08
C SER A 115 -8.17 -16.88 -3.18
N LYS A 116 -9.22 -16.31 -3.78
CA LYS A 116 -10.34 -15.73 -3.03
C LYS A 116 -10.95 -16.69 -2.04
N ALA A 117 -11.18 -17.93 -2.48
CA ALA A 117 -11.72 -18.98 -1.62
C ALA A 117 -10.80 -19.25 -0.42
N SER A 118 -9.48 -19.27 -0.63
CA SER A 118 -8.50 -19.56 0.43
C SER A 118 -8.49 -18.53 1.53
N TYR A 119 -8.48 -17.23 1.20
CA TYR A 119 -8.44 -16.21 2.25
C TYR A 119 -9.81 -15.94 2.87
N THR A 120 -10.90 -16.08 2.11
CA THR A 120 -12.26 -15.96 2.68
C THR A 120 -12.57 -17.09 3.66
N ALA A 121 -12.03 -18.28 3.45
CA ALA A 121 -12.17 -19.40 4.39
C ALA A 121 -11.52 -19.13 5.76
N LEU A 122 -10.63 -18.13 5.86
CA LEU A 122 -10.05 -17.70 7.14
C LEU A 122 -11.05 -16.97 8.04
N ASN A 123 -12.20 -16.56 7.50
CA ASN A 123 -13.26 -15.84 8.20
C ASN A 123 -12.75 -14.57 8.92
N ASP A 124 -11.88 -13.83 8.23
CA ASP A 124 -11.29 -12.57 8.71
C ASP A 124 -11.68 -11.42 7.79
N ASP A 125 -12.61 -10.56 8.22
CA ASP A 125 -13.06 -9.38 7.47
C ASP A 125 -11.91 -8.44 7.12
N GLY A 126 -10.89 -8.29 7.97
CA GLY A 126 -9.78 -7.40 7.68
C GLY A 126 -8.92 -7.92 6.54
N ILE A 127 -8.72 -9.24 6.45
CA ILE A 127 -8.17 -9.86 5.25
C ILE A 127 -9.11 -9.67 4.07
N ASN A 128 -10.40 -9.97 4.22
CA ASN A 128 -11.36 -9.87 3.11
C ASN A 128 -11.42 -8.44 2.54
N GLU A 129 -11.34 -7.43 3.39
CA GLU A 129 -11.25 -6.01 3.06
C GLU A 129 -9.93 -5.67 2.37
N PHE A 130 -8.79 -6.01 2.99
CA PHE A 130 -7.46 -5.75 2.42
C PHE A 130 -7.24 -6.47 1.07
N MET A 131 -7.88 -7.62 0.90
CA MET A 131 -7.84 -8.37 -0.35
C MET A 131 -8.84 -7.85 -1.38
N ALA A 132 -9.79 -6.99 -1.03
CA ALA A 132 -10.69 -6.27 -1.95
C ALA A 132 -11.28 -7.15 -3.09
N LEU A 133 -11.76 -8.35 -2.74
CA LEU A 133 -12.31 -9.35 -3.68
C LEU A 133 -11.34 -9.86 -4.76
N LYS A 134 -10.03 -9.64 -4.60
CA LYS A 134 -9.01 -10.11 -5.53
C LYS A 134 -8.90 -11.63 -5.51
N ASP A 135 -8.66 -12.19 -6.69
CA ASP A 135 -8.33 -13.60 -6.81
C ASP A 135 -6.85 -13.76 -7.17
N LYS A 136 -6.38 -15.01 -7.14
CA LYS A 136 -4.99 -15.34 -7.46
C LYS A 136 -4.56 -14.74 -8.79
N ASP A 137 -3.31 -14.30 -8.83
CA ASP A 137 -2.62 -13.69 -9.98
C ASP A 137 -3.14 -12.32 -10.41
N GLN A 138 -4.09 -11.73 -9.68
CA GLN A 138 -4.55 -10.37 -9.96
C GLN A 138 -3.57 -9.32 -9.44
N LEU A 139 -3.45 -8.22 -10.20
CA LEU A 139 -2.56 -7.10 -9.94
C LEU A 139 -3.28 -5.97 -9.19
N GLU A 140 -2.52 -5.31 -8.32
CA GLU A 140 -2.88 -4.05 -7.67
C GLU A 140 -1.64 -3.20 -7.41
N LEU A 141 -1.85 -1.89 -7.34
CA LEU A 141 -0.86 -0.95 -6.82
C LEU A 141 -1.20 -0.64 -5.37
N ILE A 142 -0.18 -0.65 -4.52
CA ILE A 142 -0.25 -0.23 -3.13
C ILE A 142 0.58 1.03 -2.98
N VAL A 143 -0.01 2.06 -2.41
CA VAL A 143 0.66 3.32 -2.11
C VAL A 143 0.54 3.61 -0.63
N LEU A 144 1.64 3.94 0.04
CA LEU A 144 1.60 4.36 1.44
C LEU A 144 0.86 5.69 1.55
N ASN A 145 -0.17 5.75 2.39
CA ASN A 145 -0.98 6.95 2.58
C ASN A 145 -0.66 7.57 3.93
N THR A 146 0.40 8.39 3.98
CA THR A 146 1.02 8.85 5.24
C THR A 146 0.43 10.13 5.83
N GLY A 147 -0.52 10.80 5.15
CA GLY A 147 -1.07 12.08 5.66
C GLY A 147 -2.55 12.32 5.36
N HIS A 148 -3.33 11.30 5.01
CA HIS A 148 -4.78 11.43 4.91
C HIS A 148 -5.44 11.19 6.27
N HIS A 149 -6.02 12.24 6.86
CA HIS A 149 -6.41 12.24 8.27
C HIS A 149 -7.91 12.41 8.53
N LYS A 150 -8.76 12.35 7.51
CA LYS A 150 -10.11 12.89 7.67
C LYS A 150 -11.00 12.11 8.66
N TRP A 151 -10.81 10.79 8.80
CA TRP A 151 -11.70 9.97 9.66
C TRP A 151 -11.01 8.82 10.42
N LYS A 152 -9.68 8.81 10.40
CA LYS A 152 -8.81 7.82 11.04
C LYS A 152 -9.16 6.31 10.67
N ARG A 153 -9.92 6.03 9.61
CA ARG A 153 -10.47 4.70 9.21
C ARG A 153 -9.65 3.81 8.27
N GLU A 154 -8.36 4.07 8.13
CA GLU A 154 -7.61 3.63 6.95
C GLU A 154 -6.44 2.69 7.31
N PHE A 155 -6.16 1.71 6.46
CA PHE A 155 -5.08 0.71 6.58
C PHE A 155 -3.65 1.31 6.48
N GLY A 156 -3.53 2.63 6.35
CA GLY A 156 -2.27 3.33 6.08
C GLY A 156 -1.79 3.20 4.64
N VAL A 157 -2.60 2.58 3.77
CA VAL A 157 -2.31 2.39 2.34
C VAL A 157 -3.55 2.66 1.48
N ASN A 158 -3.31 3.06 0.24
CA ASN A 158 -4.32 3.12 -0.81
C ASN A 158 -4.11 1.97 -1.80
N LEU A 159 -5.21 1.34 -2.21
CA LEU A 159 -5.22 0.25 -3.18
C LEU A 159 -5.80 0.74 -4.52
N TYR A 160 -5.02 0.57 -5.59
CA TYR A 160 -5.46 0.90 -6.95
C TYR A 160 -5.45 -0.35 -7.82
N PHE A 161 -6.54 -0.58 -8.55
CA PHE A 161 -6.67 -1.81 -9.31
C PHE A 161 -7.73 -1.73 -10.40
N ALA A 162 -7.61 -2.61 -11.40
CA ALA A 162 -8.69 -2.91 -12.33
C ALA A 162 -9.76 -3.77 -11.65
N GLU A 163 -11.04 -3.43 -11.83
CA GLU A 163 -12.15 -4.15 -11.19
C GLU A 163 -12.27 -5.59 -11.67
N ALA A 164 -12.24 -6.54 -10.73
CA ALA A 164 -12.23 -7.98 -11.03
C ALA A 164 -13.53 -8.48 -11.70
N ARG A 165 -14.67 -7.81 -11.46
CA ARG A 165 -15.96 -8.12 -12.11
C ARG A 165 -15.92 -7.97 -13.63
N HIS A 166 -14.89 -7.30 -14.17
CA HIS A 166 -14.67 -7.15 -15.59
C HIS A 166 -13.54 -8.04 -16.12
N SER A 167 -13.19 -9.13 -15.42
CA SER A 167 -12.13 -10.05 -15.84
C SER A 167 -12.33 -10.66 -17.24
N GLY A 168 -13.59 -10.79 -17.68
CA GLY A 168 -13.97 -11.22 -19.03
C GLY A 168 -13.94 -10.11 -20.10
N ASN A 169 -13.76 -8.85 -19.72
CA ASN A 169 -13.65 -7.75 -20.68
C ASN A 169 -12.21 -7.68 -21.24
N PRO A 170 -11.98 -7.86 -22.54
CA PRO A 170 -10.64 -7.88 -23.13
C PRO A 170 -9.87 -6.56 -22.97
N ASN A 171 -10.56 -5.44 -22.75
CA ASN A 171 -9.94 -4.14 -22.50
C ASN A 171 -9.46 -3.96 -21.05
N ILE A 172 -9.96 -4.79 -20.12
CA ILE A 172 -9.68 -4.70 -18.68
C ILE A 172 -8.83 -5.88 -18.21
N SER A 173 -9.04 -7.07 -18.78
CA SER A 173 -8.32 -8.30 -18.42
C SER A 173 -6.79 -8.16 -18.40
N PRO A 174 -6.14 -7.47 -19.37
CA PRO A 174 -4.69 -7.24 -19.30
C PRO A 174 -4.27 -6.47 -18.06
N TRP A 175 -4.99 -5.42 -17.65
CA TRP A 175 -4.69 -4.61 -16.47
C TRP A 175 -4.78 -5.40 -15.16
N ILE A 176 -5.48 -6.53 -15.18
CA ILE A 176 -5.61 -7.41 -14.01
C ILE A 176 -4.40 -8.33 -13.90
N LYS A 177 -3.66 -8.65 -14.97
CA LYS A 177 -2.67 -9.75 -14.95
C LYS A 177 -1.28 -9.40 -15.53
N ASP A 178 -1.20 -8.43 -16.43
CA ASP A 178 0.00 -8.08 -17.19
C ASP A 178 0.76 -6.92 -16.52
N GLU A 179 1.86 -7.24 -15.87
CA GLU A 179 2.72 -6.29 -15.15
C GLU A 179 3.42 -5.29 -16.08
N THR A 180 3.60 -5.62 -17.36
CA THR A 180 4.23 -4.74 -18.35
C THR A 180 3.39 -3.51 -18.66
N ARG A 181 2.11 -3.52 -18.27
CA ARG A 181 1.20 -2.37 -18.35
C ARG A 181 1.46 -1.31 -17.28
N PHE A 182 2.28 -1.63 -16.29
CA PHE A 182 2.59 -0.77 -15.15
C PHE A 182 4.09 -0.46 -15.09
N LEU A 183 4.93 -1.49 -15.10
CA LEU A 183 6.37 -1.35 -14.94
C LEU A 183 6.99 -0.63 -16.14
N GLY A 184 7.78 0.42 -15.87
CA GLY A 184 8.42 1.22 -16.92
C GLY A 184 7.45 2.08 -17.73
N GLN A 185 6.17 2.13 -17.35
CA GLN A 185 5.14 2.87 -18.07
C GLN A 185 4.88 4.24 -17.44
N ARG A 186 4.40 5.17 -18.27
CA ARG A 186 3.93 6.48 -17.78
C ARG A 186 2.75 6.28 -16.83
N PRO A 187 2.70 6.99 -15.70
CA PRO A 187 1.60 6.86 -14.74
C PRO A 187 0.23 7.10 -15.40
N GLU A 188 0.13 8.06 -16.32
CA GLU A 188 -1.11 8.37 -17.05
C GLU A 188 -1.63 7.20 -17.88
N SER A 189 -0.73 6.36 -18.39
CA SER A 189 -1.11 5.23 -19.24
C SER A 189 -1.96 4.19 -18.52
N PHE A 190 -1.86 4.12 -17.18
CA PHE A 190 -2.55 3.15 -16.35
C PHE A 190 -3.46 3.77 -15.31
N MET A 191 -3.10 4.93 -14.76
CA MET A 191 -3.89 5.58 -13.72
C MET A 191 -5.25 6.03 -14.22
N GLU A 192 -5.42 6.38 -15.49
CA GLU A 192 -6.75 6.70 -16.05
C GLU A 192 -7.66 5.47 -16.17
N LYS A 193 -7.07 4.26 -16.21
CA LYS A 193 -7.77 3.01 -16.53
C LYS A 193 -8.06 2.13 -15.32
N ILE A 194 -7.33 2.32 -14.23
CA ILE A 194 -7.57 1.59 -12.98
C ILE A 194 -8.59 2.32 -12.12
N GLY A 195 -9.46 1.58 -11.46
CA GLY A 195 -10.26 2.12 -10.37
C GLY A 195 -9.36 2.43 -9.17
N TYR A 196 -9.93 3.12 -8.19
CA TYR A 196 -9.38 3.18 -6.86
C TYR A 196 -10.46 2.78 -5.88
N TRP A 197 -10.06 2.02 -4.87
CA TRP A 197 -10.92 1.73 -3.74
C TRP A 197 -10.28 2.42 -2.56
N PHE A 198 -10.97 3.43 -2.02
CA PHE A 198 -10.73 3.77 -0.63
C PHE A 198 -11.22 2.59 0.17
N LEU A 199 -10.36 2.02 1.02
CA LEU A 199 -10.84 1.28 2.17
C LEU A 199 -11.44 2.32 3.13
N SER A 200 -12.62 2.86 2.77
CA SER A 200 -13.40 3.81 3.54
C SER A 200 -14.72 3.16 3.90
N ASP A 201 -14.65 2.16 4.75
CA ASP A 201 -15.68 1.86 5.73
C ASP A 201 -14.97 1.27 6.97
N ILE A 202 -14.94 2.05 8.07
CA ILE A 202 -14.72 1.65 9.50
C ILE A 202 -13.42 2.08 10.24
N GLY A 203 -13.65 2.84 11.34
CA GLY A 203 -12.94 2.99 12.64
C GLY A 203 -11.55 3.66 12.76
N ASN A 204 -11.26 4.48 13.77
CA ASN A 204 -10.25 5.54 13.85
C ASN A 204 -8.81 5.31 14.47
N PHE A 205 -7.63 5.57 13.84
CA PHE A 205 -6.27 5.64 14.47
C PHE A 205 -5.46 6.96 14.59
N LEU A 206 -4.65 7.02 15.66
CA LEU A 206 -3.79 8.10 16.19
C LEU A 206 -2.28 7.79 15.98
N PHE A 207 -1.46 8.83 15.77
CA PHE A 207 -0.03 8.82 16.16
C PHE A 207 0.29 10.07 16.99
N VAL A 208 1.07 9.88 18.04
CA VAL A 208 1.59 10.93 18.93
C VAL A 208 2.55 11.80 18.12
N LYS A 209 2.22 13.09 18.01
CA LYS A 209 3.12 14.13 17.53
C LYS A 209 4.31 14.19 18.50
N GLY A 210 5.49 13.78 18.04
CA GLY A 210 6.72 14.32 18.60
C GLY A 210 6.71 15.81 18.26
N ASP A 211 6.68 16.66 19.28
CA ASP A 211 6.48 18.09 19.17
C ASP A 211 7.33 18.73 18.06
N ARG A 212 6.66 19.16 16.99
CA ARG A 212 6.95 20.39 16.27
C ARG A 212 5.74 20.79 15.45
N GLU A 213 5.04 21.79 15.96
CA GLU A 213 4.15 22.61 15.15
C GLU A 213 4.96 23.26 14.04
N VAL A 214 4.53 23.06 12.80
CA VAL A 214 4.74 24.05 11.74
C VAL A 214 3.36 24.46 11.27
N THR A 215 2.82 25.46 11.95
CA THR A 215 1.63 26.21 11.54
C THR A 215 1.93 26.96 10.24
N ARG A 216 1.04 26.86 9.27
CA ARG A 216 1.12 27.60 8.01
C ARG A 216 0.41 28.95 8.20
N LYS A 217 1.20 29.98 8.54
CA LYS A 217 0.84 31.37 8.85
C LYS A 217 -0.04 31.58 10.07
#